data_AF-A0A5C8ZSM6-F1
#
_entry.id   AF-A0A5C8ZSM6-F1
#
_cell.length_a   1.000
_cell.length_b   1.000
_cell.length_c   1.000
_cell.angle_alpha   90.00
_cell.angle_beta   90.00
_cell.angle_gamma   90.00
#
_symmetry.space_group_name_H-M   'P 1'
#
loop_
_entity.id
_entity.type
_entity.pdbx_description
1 polymer ?
#
loop_
_entity_poly.entity_id
_entity_poly.type
_entity_poly.pdbx_seq_one_letter_code
_entity_poly.pdbx_strand_id
1 'polypeptide(L)'
;MPSAVTSWAGRAAAATTNASRPVPSCRRFASSIMSSRKLLAVCSGGGHLIELLRLTPAFEGYSVVLASTAPEAPEGQAIARYYRLTDSNATQKLRLLRTAWQTAAVVFRERPDVVLSTGAAPGLLALVWARLRCDKLVWIDSIANPEKMSLSGRIARHLTPHCYTQWPHLQRSAGVQYLGSLIPLNLEPGA
;
A
#
# COMPACT_ATOMS: atom_id res chain seq x y z
N MET A 1 20.01 75.75 -32.23
CA MET A 1 21.27 75.22 -31.66
C MET A 1 20.95 73.99 -30.82
N PRO A 2 21.27 72.77 -31.29
CA PRO A 2 21.13 71.54 -30.52
C PRO A 2 22.46 71.20 -29.83
N SER A 3 22.41 70.91 -28.53
CA SER A 3 23.55 70.46 -27.75
C SER A 3 23.71 68.93 -27.81
N ALA A 4 24.98 68.54 -27.91
CA ALA A 4 25.57 67.21 -27.98
C ALA A 4 25.07 66.21 -26.91
N VAL A 5 24.80 64.94 -27.27
CA VAL A 5 25.71 63.76 -27.20
C VAL A 5 26.31 63.55 -25.79
N THR A 6 26.02 62.43 -25.13
CA THR A 6 26.92 61.25 -25.03
C THR A 6 26.20 60.10 -24.30
N SER A 7 26.42 58.89 -24.80
CA SER A 7 25.97 57.60 -24.29
C SER A 7 26.70 57.17 -23.02
N TRP A 8 26.00 56.43 -22.14
CA TRP A 8 26.68 55.49 -21.25
C TRP A 8 25.88 54.19 -21.09
N ALA A 9 26.59 53.10 -21.37
CA ALA A 9 26.14 51.73 -21.28
C ALA A 9 26.00 51.29 -19.81
N GLY A 10 24.92 50.58 -19.50
CA GLY A 10 24.62 50.11 -18.15
C GLY A 10 23.91 48.76 -18.13
N ARG A 11 24.65 47.72 -18.50
CA ARG A 11 24.56 46.31 -18.05
C ARG A 11 23.17 45.67 -17.88
N ALA A 12 22.93 44.69 -18.74
CA ALA A 12 21.99 43.58 -18.55
C ALA A 12 22.22 42.89 -17.19
N ALA A 13 21.18 42.80 -16.38
CA ALA A 13 21.15 41.92 -15.22
C ALA A 13 20.70 40.52 -15.70
N ALA A 14 21.65 39.60 -15.64
CA ALA A 14 21.49 38.20 -16.01
C ALA A 14 20.38 37.54 -15.20
N ALA A 15 19.49 36.83 -15.91
CA ALA A 15 18.55 35.89 -15.35
C ALA A 15 19.30 34.76 -14.65
N THR A 16 19.21 34.71 -13.32
CA THR A 16 19.75 33.60 -12.53
C THR A 16 18.84 32.39 -12.73
N THR A 17 19.16 31.56 -13.72
CA THR A 17 18.57 30.24 -13.90
C THR A 17 18.89 29.38 -12.69
N ASN A 18 17.89 29.13 -11.84
CA ASN A 18 18.00 28.18 -10.75
C ASN A 18 18.05 26.76 -11.35
N ALA A 19 19.27 26.23 -11.48
CA ALA A 19 19.53 24.89 -11.95
C ALA A 19 18.88 23.89 -10.98
N SER A 20 17.77 23.30 -11.41
CA SER A 20 17.12 22.19 -10.74
C SER A 20 18.10 21.01 -10.65
N ARG A 21 18.32 20.54 -9.42
CA ARG A 21 19.15 19.36 -9.14
C ARG A 21 18.54 18.17 -9.88
N PRO A 22 19.33 17.35 -10.60
CA PRO A 22 18.78 16.18 -11.27
C PRO A 22 18.19 15.24 -10.22
N VAL A 23 16.91 14.91 -10.40
CA VAL A 23 16.24 13.80 -9.72
C VAL A 23 17.08 12.55 -10.00
N PRO A 24 17.46 11.75 -8.98
CA PRO A 24 18.27 10.57 -9.22
C PRO A 24 17.56 9.65 -10.20
N SER A 25 18.14 9.52 -11.39
CA SER A 25 17.66 8.64 -12.44
C SER A 25 17.67 7.21 -11.88
N CYS A 26 16.49 6.60 -11.76
CA CYS A 26 16.33 5.22 -11.37
C CYS A 26 16.97 4.32 -12.44
N ARG A 27 18.26 4.01 -12.29
CA ARG A 27 18.99 3.06 -13.13
C ARG A 27 18.64 1.65 -12.69
N ARG A 28 17.74 1.01 -13.45
CA ARG A 28 17.71 -0.39 -13.91
C ARG A 28 16.26 -0.90 -13.94
N PHE A 29 15.62 -0.74 -15.08
CA PHE A 29 14.72 -1.77 -15.60
C PHE A 29 15.35 -2.31 -16.87
N ALA A 30 16.40 -3.11 -16.69
CA ALA A 30 16.82 -4.01 -17.74
C ALA A 30 15.74 -5.09 -17.84
N SER A 31 15.18 -5.21 -19.04
CA SER A 31 14.25 -6.24 -19.50
C SER A 31 14.51 -7.59 -18.83
N SER A 32 13.59 -8.05 -17.99
CA SER A 32 13.54 -9.44 -17.53
C SER A 32 12.45 -10.13 -18.33
N ILE A 33 12.82 -11.25 -18.94
CA ILE A 33 11.96 -12.27 -19.52
C ILE A 33 10.70 -12.43 -18.64
N MET A 34 9.52 -12.45 -19.28
CA MET A 34 8.17 -12.26 -18.74
C MET A 34 7.75 -13.20 -17.59
N SER A 35 8.38 -13.13 -16.42
CA SER A 35 7.77 -13.60 -15.20
C SER A 35 6.87 -12.49 -14.67
N SER A 36 5.54 -12.65 -14.81
CA SER A 36 4.59 -11.76 -14.15
C SER A 36 4.88 -11.77 -12.64
N ARG A 37 5.12 -10.59 -12.06
CA ARG A 37 5.35 -10.47 -10.61
C ARG A 37 4.14 -10.98 -9.87
N LYS A 38 4.35 -11.69 -8.77
CA LYS A 38 3.27 -12.29 -7.98
C LYS A 38 2.92 -11.39 -6.81
N LEU A 39 1.63 -11.04 -6.74
CA LEU A 39 1.03 -10.30 -5.64
C LEU A 39 0.22 -11.26 -4.77
N LEU A 40 0.52 -11.30 -3.48
CA LEU A 40 -0.36 -11.93 -2.48
C LEU A 40 -1.18 -10.83 -1.80
N ALA A 41 -2.47 -10.80 -2.10
CA ALA A 41 -3.44 -9.93 -1.47
C ALA A 41 -4.10 -10.69 -0.31
N VAL A 42 -4.08 -10.12 0.90
CA VAL A 42 -4.57 -10.80 2.12
C VAL A 42 -5.53 -9.91 2.88
N CYS A 43 -6.72 -10.43 3.21
CA CYS A 43 -7.65 -9.71 4.05
C CYS A 43 -8.50 -10.65 4.93
N SER A 44 -9.30 -10.11 5.83
CA SER A 44 -10.47 -10.83 6.35
C SER A 44 -11.65 -10.69 5.38
N GLY A 45 -12.72 -11.47 5.59
CA GLY A 45 -13.98 -11.29 4.87
C GLY A 45 -14.68 -9.96 5.17
N GLY A 46 -15.87 -9.78 4.59
CA GLY A 46 -16.70 -8.59 4.81
C GLY A 46 -16.09 -7.31 4.21
N GLY A 47 -16.16 -6.20 4.95
CA GLY A 47 -15.70 -4.88 4.49
C GLY A 47 -14.24 -4.84 4.03
N HIS A 48 -13.35 -5.57 4.71
CA HIS A 48 -11.93 -5.65 4.34
C HIS A 48 -11.73 -6.25 2.95
N LEU A 49 -12.54 -7.27 2.60
CA LEU A 49 -12.52 -7.87 1.27
C LEU A 49 -13.08 -6.91 0.23
N ILE A 50 -14.18 -6.22 0.52
CA ILE A 50 -14.74 -5.20 -0.39
C ILE A 50 -13.71 -4.11 -0.69
N GLU A 51 -13.02 -3.60 0.34
CA GLU A 51 -11.94 -2.63 0.19
C GLU A 51 -10.79 -3.17 -0.67
N LEU A 52 -10.35 -4.40 -0.41
CA LEU A 52 -9.29 -5.03 -1.19
C LEU A 52 -9.69 -5.23 -2.65
N LEU A 53 -10.95 -5.58 -2.91
CA LEU A 53 -11.45 -5.76 -4.27
C LEU A 53 -11.57 -4.45 -5.05
N ARG A 54 -11.74 -3.31 -4.38
CA ARG A 54 -11.68 -1.99 -5.05
C ARG A 54 -10.27 -1.63 -5.51
N LEU A 55 -9.25 -2.28 -4.97
CA LEU A 55 -7.86 -2.10 -5.38
C LEU A 55 -7.47 -2.98 -6.58
N THR A 56 -8.32 -3.87 -7.07
CA THR A 56 -7.95 -4.79 -8.16
C THR A 56 -7.51 -4.12 -9.46
N PRO A 57 -8.01 -2.92 -9.86
CA PRO A 57 -7.44 -2.20 -11.00
C PRO A 57 -5.94 -1.87 -10.82
N ALA A 58 -5.48 -1.65 -9.58
CA ALA A 58 -4.07 -1.39 -9.29
C ALA A 58 -3.19 -2.66 -9.32
N PHE A 59 -3.79 -3.84 -9.48
CA PHE A 59 -3.09 -5.13 -9.53
C PHE A 59 -2.80 -5.57 -10.97
N GLU A 60 -3.14 -4.75 -11.98
CA GLU A 60 -2.88 -5.05 -13.38
C GLU A 60 -1.39 -5.39 -13.62
N GLY A 61 -1.15 -6.46 -14.39
CA GLY A 61 0.19 -7.00 -14.65
C GLY A 61 0.77 -7.94 -13.58
N TYR A 62 0.12 -8.07 -12.42
CA TYR A 62 0.50 -9.04 -11.39
C TYR A 62 -0.27 -10.37 -11.54
N SER A 63 0.39 -11.47 -11.21
CA SER A 63 -0.28 -12.74 -10.91
C SER A 63 -0.84 -12.67 -9.49
N VAL A 64 -2.15 -12.45 -9.36
CA VAL A 64 -2.81 -12.21 -8.06
C VAL A 64 -3.19 -13.51 -7.38
N VAL A 65 -2.66 -13.72 -6.18
CA VAL A 65 -3.15 -14.71 -5.22
C VAL A 65 -3.93 -13.98 -4.14
N LEU A 66 -5.16 -14.42 -3.86
CA LEU A 66 -5.97 -13.90 -2.77
C LEU A 66 -6.01 -14.90 -1.61
N ALA A 67 -5.79 -14.43 -0.39
CA ALA A 67 -6.06 -15.19 0.83
C ALA A 67 -7.04 -14.42 1.73
N SER A 68 -8.18 -15.04 2.05
CA SER A 68 -9.22 -14.38 2.86
C SER A 68 -9.96 -15.33 3.78
N THR A 69 -10.56 -14.81 4.85
CA THR A 69 -11.46 -15.58 5.72
C THR A 69 -12.86 -15.78 5.13
N ALA A 70 -13.16 -15.13 3.99
CA ALA A 70 -14.39 -15.35 3.24
C ALA A 70 -14.53 -16.84 2.84
N PRO A 71 -15.75 -17.39 2.81
CA PRO A 71 -15.96 -18.80 2.52
C PRO A 71 -15.54 -19.18 1.09
N GLU A 72 -15.68 -18.23 0.15
CA GLU A 72 -15.51 -18.46 -1.28
C GLU A 72 -14.67 -17.35 -1.91
N ALA A 73 -14.11 -17.66 -3.09
CA ALA A 73 -13.39 -16.67 -3.89
C ALA A 73 -14.40 -15.65 -4.46
N PRO A 74 -14.03 -14.36 -4.54
CA PRO A 74 -14.90 -13.37 -5.14
C PRO A 74 -15.01 -13.59 -6.65
N GLU A 75 -16.24 -13.57 -7.14
CA GLU A 75 -16.55 -13.75 -8.56
C GLU A 75 -16.15 -12.54 -9.40
N GLY A 76 -15.90 -12.77 -10.70
CA GLY A 76 -15.63 -11.70 -11.67
C GLY A 76 -14.27 -11.00 -11.52
N GLN A 77 -13.38 -11.51 -10.66
CA GLN A 77 -12.06 -10.93 -10.44
C GLN A 77 -10.97 -11.82 -11.05
N ALA A 78 -9.95 -11.20 -11.64
CA ALA A 78 -8.79 -11.88 -12.21
C ALA A 78 -7.83 -12.40 -11.12
N ILE A 79 -8.29 -13.39 -10.34
CA ILE A 79 -7.55 -14.02 -9.25
C ILE A 79 -7.03 -15.38 -9.74
N ALA A 80 -5.71 -15.55 -9.74
CA ALA A 80 -5.07 -16.78 -10.18
C ALA A 80 -5.30 -17.93 -9.19
N ARG A 81 -5.32 -17.63 -7.88
CA ARG A 81 -5.52 -18.61 -6.80
C ARG A 81 -6.20 -18.00 -5.59
N TYR A 82 -7.07 -18.76 -4.95
CA TYR A 82 -7.74 -18.40 -3.71
C TYR A 82 -7.37 -19.34 -2.56
N TYR A 83 -7.07 -18.78 -1.39
CA TYR A 83 -6.81 -19.51 -0.16
C TYR A 83 -7.77 -19.08 0.94
N ARG A 84 -8.62 -20.00 1.39
CA ARG A 84 -9.50 -19.77 2.53
C ARG A 84 -8.72 -19.86 3.84
N LEU A 85 -8.74 -18.79 4.61
CA LEU A 85 -8.16 -18.67 5.93
C LEU A 85 -9.22 -18.94 7.01
N THR A 86 -8.75 -19.36 8.18
CA THR A 86 -9.61 -19.50 9.37
C THR A 86 -9.97 -18.12 9.87
N ASP A 87 -11.26 -17.88 10.13
CA ASP A 87 -11.67 -16.63 10.76
C ASP A 87 -11.22 -16.61 12.23
N SER A 88 -10.52 -15.54 12.59
CA SER A 88 -9.86 -15.41 13.89
C SER A 88 -9.90 -13.97 14.34
N ASN A 89 -10.25 -13.75 15.60
CA ASN A 89 -10.13 -12.46 16.27
C ASN A 89 -8.99 -12.50 17.31
N ALA A 90 -8.68 -11.35 17.91
CA ALA A 90 -7.59 -11.20 18.88
C ALA A 90 -7.79 -12.01 20.18
N THR A 91 -9.02 -12.42 20.52
CA THR A 91 -9.31 -13.18 21.74
C THR A 91 -9.21 -14.69 21.53
N GLN A 92 -9.28 -15.17 20.28
CA GLN A 92 -9.25 -16.59 19.92
C GLN A 92 -7.83 -17.08 19.60
N LYS A 93 -6.97 -17.21 20.63
CA LYS A 93 -5.54 -17.57 20.49
C LYS A 93 -5.28 -18.79 19.61
N LEU A 94 -6.02 -19.89 19.79
CA LEU A 94 -5.85 -21.12 18.98
C LEU A 94 -6.19 -20.88 17.50
N ARG A 95 -7.24 -20.13 17.21
CA ARG A 95 -7.60 -19.78 15.83
C ARG A 95 -6.58 -18.84 15.23
N LEU A 96 -6.04 -17.89 16.01
CA LEU A 96 -4.98 -17.00 15.58
C LEU A 96 -3.70 -17.77 15.22
N LEU A 97 -3.32 -18.78 16.01
CA LEU A 97 -2.19 -19.66 15.69
C LEU A 97 -2.44 -20.45 14.40
N ARG A 98 -3.66 -20.96 14.20
CA ARG A 98 -4.04 -21.62 12.96
C ARG A 98 -3.96 -20.68 11.76
N THR A 99 -4.49 -19.46 11.87
CA THR A 99 -4.38 -18.43 10.83
C THR A 99 -2.93 -18.04 10.56
N ALA A 100 -2.09 -17.96 11.60
CA ALA A 100 -0.66 -17.70 11.46
C ALA A 100 0.04 -18.80 10.68
N TRP A 101 -0.27 -20.07 10.95
CA TRP A 101 0.27 -21.19 10.19
C TRP A 101 -0.23 -21.22 8.75
N GLN A 102 -1.52 -20.97 8.50
CA GLN A 102 -2.07 -20.90 7.15
C GLN A 102 -1.45 -19.78 6.33
N THR A 103 -1.33 -18.58 6.90
CA THR A 103 -0.70 -17.43 6.23
C THR A 103 0.78 -17.68 5.96
N ALA A 104 1.51 -18.31 6.88
CA ALA A 104 2.89 -18.77 6.62
C ALA A 104 2.93 -19.73 5.44
N ALA A 105 2.11 -20.79 5.45
CA ALA A 105 2.07 -21.79 4.40
C ALA A 105 1.80 -21.16 3.01
N VAL A 106 0.85 -20.23 2.92
CA VAL A 106 0.57 -19.50 1.67
C VAL A 106 1.77 -18.66 1.25
N VAL A 107 2.37 -17.88 2.15
CA VAL A 107 3.54 -17.02 1.85
C VAL A 107 4.73 -17.83 1.36
N PHE A 108 5.04 -18.98 1.97
CA PHE A 108 6.18 -19.81 1.60
C PHE A 108 5.92 -20.68 0.36
N ARG A 109 4.67 -21.11 0.16
CA ARG A 109 4.27 -21.90 -1.03
C ARG A 109 4.21 -21.03 -2.27
N GLU A 110 3.54 -19.89 -2.20
CA GLU A 110 3.29 -19.06 -3.39
C GLU A 110 4.50 -18.25 -3.80
N ARG A 111 5.39 -17.96 -2.85
CA ARG A 111 6.56 -17.12 -3.06
C ARG A 111 6.23 -15.75 -3.70
N PRO A 112 5.22 -14.97 -3.23
CA PRO A 112 4.98 -13.63 -3.73
C PRO A 112 6.20 -12.71 -3.66
N ASP A 113 6.27 -11.79 -4.61
CA ASP A 113 7.20 -10.65 -4.64
C ASP A 113 6.66 -9.48 -3.81
N VAL A 114 5.32 -9.32 -3.82
CA VAL A 114 4.60 -8.27 -3.11
C VAL A 114 3.51 -8.87 -2.25
N VAL A 115 3.38 -8.39 -1.01
CA VAL A 115 2.24 -8.69 -0.14
C VAL A 115 1.49 -7.41 0.18
N LEU A 116 0.18 -7.40 -0.06
CA LEU A 116 -0.70 -6.28 0.24
C LEU A 116 -1.85 -6.74 1.15
N SER A 117 -2.18 -5.94 2.15
CA SER A 117 -3.35 -6.19 2.98
C SER A 117 -4.12 -4.91 3.27
N THR A 118 -5.45 -5.04 3.33
CA THR A 118 -6.38 -4.03 3.86
C THR A 118 -6.70 -4.25 5.34
N GLY A 119 -5.90 -5.06 6.06
CA GLY A 119 -6.21 -5.64 7.37
C GLY A 119 -7.06 -6.91 7.25
N ALA A 120 -7.53 -7.57 8.31
CA ALA A 120 -7.25 -7.40 9.74
C ALA A 120 -6.05 -8.27 10.18
N ALA A 121 -6.17 -9.03 11.27
CA ALA A 121 -5.12 -9.92 11.80
C ALA A 121 -4.49 -10.88 10.77
N PRO A 122 -5.25 -11.55 9.85
CA PRO A 122 -4.66 -12.41 8.83
C PRO A 122 -3.66 -11.67 7.93
N GLY A 123 -3.98 -10.43 7.59
CA GLY A 123 -3.10 -9.54 6.84
C GLY A 123 -1.78 -9.27 7.55
N LEU A 124 -1.85 -8.94 8.84
CA LEU A 124 -0.65 -8.65 9.62
C LEU A 124 0.26 -9.86 9.70
N LEU A 125 -0.32 -11.04 9.97
CA LEU A 125 0.42 -12.29 10.04
C LEU A 125 1.10 -12.60 8.71
N ALA A 126 0.41 -12.40 7.58
CA ALA A 126 1.01 -12.54 6.26
C ALA A 126 2.19 -11.58 6.07
N LEU A 127 2.08 -10.31 6.49
CA LEU A 127 3.19 -9.35 6.43
C LEU A 127 4.39 -9.78 7.29
N VAL A 128 4.16 -10.32 8.48
CA VAL A 128 5.23 -10.83 9.37
C VAL A 128 6.02 -11.92 8.65
N TRP A 129 5.33 -12.91 8.06
CA TRP A 129 6.00 -13.99 7.33
C TRP A 129 6.68 -13.49 6.05
N ALA A 130 6.04 -12.56 5.35
CA ALA A 130 6.53 -12.00 4.10
C ALA A 130 7.80 -11.17 4.27
N ARG A 131 8.01 -10.57 5.44
CA ARG A 131 9.22 -9.80 5.77
C ARG A 131 10.52 -10.60 5.66
N LEU A 132 10.44 -11.94 5.68
CA LEU A 132 11.60 -12.80 5.54
C LEU A 132 12.09 -12.94 4.09
N ARG A 133 11.27 -12.61 3.08
CA ARG A 133 11.62 -12.93 1.67
C ARG A 133 10.93 -12.10 0.58
N CYS A 134 10.01 -11.20 0.90
CA CYS A 134 9.28 -10.43 -0.12
C CYS A 134 9.93 -9.05 -0.31
N ASP A 135 9.94 -8.57 -1.54
CA ASP A 135 10.55 -7.28 -1.90
C ASP A 135 9.73 -6.10 -1.38
N LYS A 136 8.40 -6.26 -1.34
CA LYS A 136 7.49 -5.18 -0.95
C LYS A 136 6.34 -5.69 -0.09
N LEU A 137 6.13 -4.99 1.01
CA LEU A 137 5.03 -5.20 1.95
C LEU A 137 4.19 -3.94 1.97
N VAL A 138 2.87 -4.06 1.83
CA VAL A 138 1.93 -2.93 1.84
C VAL A 138 0.84 -3.20 2.85
N TRP A 139 0.64 -2.24 3.75
CA TRP A 139 -0.47 -2.22 4.68
C TRP A 139 -1.39 -1.05 4.36
N ILE A 140 -2.68 -1.30 4.26
CA ILE A 140 -3.73 -0.29 4.16
C ILE A 140 -4.66 -0.53 5.34
N ASP A 141 -4.76 0.41 6.27
CA ASP A 141 -5.67 0.28 7.40
C ASP A 141 -7.11 0.45 6.90
N SER A 142 -7.98 -0.48 7.28
CA SER A 142 -9.40 -0.46 6.89
C SER A 142 -10.08 0.82 7.36
N ILE A 143 -11.00 1.31 6.53
CA ILE A 143 -11.83 2.51 6.78
C ILE A 143 -12.62 2.40 8.08
N ALA A 144 -12.86 1.18 8.58
CA ALA A 144 -13.56 0.90 9.83
C ALA A 144 -12.90 1.48 11.10
N ASN A 145 -11.69 2.06 10.99
CA ASN A 145 -10.95 2.63 12.12
C ASN A 145 -10.80 4.17 12.01
N PRO A 146 -11.88 4.95 12.18
CA PRO A 146 -11.85 6.41 12.01
C PRO A 146 -11.05 7.14 13.09
N GLU A 147 -11.07 6.66 14.34
CA GLU A 147 -10.50 7.40 15.46
C GLU A 147 -8.99 7.19 15.62
N LYS A 148 -8.50 5.98 15.33
CA LYS A 148 -7.10 5.58 15.53
C LYS A 148 -6.75 4.38 14.66
N MET A 149 -5.48 4.26 14.29
CA MET A 149 -4.96 3.08 13.62
C MET A 149 -5.32 1.79 14.37
N SER A 150 -5.74 0.77 13.64
CA SER A 150 -6.04 -0.55 14.19
C SER A 150 -4.83 -1.11 14.98
N LEU A 151 -5.06 -2.03 15.92
CA LEU A 151 -3.96 -2.69 16.63
C LEU A 151 -2.97 -3.31 15.64
N SER A 152 -3.50 -3.97 14.60
CA SER A 152 -2.71 -4.57 13.55
C SER A 152 -1.93 -3.54 12.73
N GLY A 153 -2.55 -2.41 12.39
CA GLY A 153 -1.91 -1.33 11.65
C GLY A 153 -0.80 -0.64 12.43
N ARG A 154 -0.96 -0.48 13.75
CA ARG A 154 0.12 0.02 14.63
C ARG A 154 1.32 -0.91 14.68
N ILE A 155 1.14 -2.21 14.51
CA ILE A 155 2.25 -3.17 14.40
C ILE A 155 2.82 -3.13 12.97
N ALA A 156 1.95 -3.13 11.95
CA ALA A 156 2.33 -3.15 10.55
C ALA A 156 3.24 -1.97 10.14
N ARG A 157 3.04 -0.78 10.71
CA ARG A 157 3.92 0.38 10.45
C ARG A 157 5.40 0.15 10.81
N HIS A 158 5.69 -0.79 11.72
CA HIS A 158 7.06 -1.18 12.07
C HIS A 158 7.61 -2.26 11.13
N LEU A 159 6.75 -2.92 10.35
CA LEU A 159 7.11 -3.96 9.38
C LEU A 159 7.32 -3.41 7.97
N THR A 160 6.77 -2.24 7.63
CA THR A 160 6.90 -1.66 6.31
C THR A 160 6.79 -0.13 6.32
N PRO A 161 7.58 0.59 5.50
CA PRO A 161 7.36 2.01 5.26
C PRO A 161 6.09 2.30 4.44
N HIS A 162 5.52 1.28 3.77
CA HIS A 162 4.29 1.42 2.97
C HIS A 162 3.06 1.09 3.82
N CYS A 163 2.87 1.86 4.89
CA CYS A 163 1.72 1.75 5.78
C CYS A 163 0.80 2.94 5.56
N TYR A 164 -0.42 2.65 5.14
CA TYR A 164 -1.39 3.66 4.73
C TYR A 164 -2.62 3.67 5.63
N THR A 165 -3.16 4.86 5.84
CA THR A 165 -4.47 5.09 6.46
C THR A 165 -5.42 5.69 5.44
N GLN A 166 -6.73 5.49 5.64
CA GLN A 166 -7.80 6.10 4.84
C GLN A 166 -8.39 7.35 5.50
N TRP A 167 -7.81 7.81 6.61
CA TRP A 167 -8.25 8.98 7.36
C TRP A 167 -7.12 10.02 7.45
N PRO A 168 -7.27 11.24 6.89
CA PRO A 168 -6.19 12.23 6.83
C PRO A 168 -5.58 12.55 8.21
N HIS A 169 -6.40 12.66 9.26
CA HIS A 169 -5.93 13.01 10.60
C HIS A 169 -5.09 11.92 11.27
N LEU A 170 -5.17 10.66 10.81
CA LEU A 170 -4.39 9.55 11.34
C LEU A 170 -2.96 9.47 10.80
N GLN A 171 -2.65 10.17 9.71
CA GLN A 171 -1.29 10.27 9.15
C GLN A 171 -0.30 10.91 10.15
N ARG A 172 -0.78 11.59 11.19
CA ARG A 172 0.07 12.15 12.27
C ARG A 172 0.92 11.09 12.97
N SER A 173 0.54 9.82 12.89
CA SER A 173 1.32 8.70 13.42
C SER A 173 2.60 8.49 12.61
N ALA A 174 3.75 8.47 13.29
CA ALA A 174 5.03 8.18 12.64
C ALA A 174 4.97 6.85 11.85
N GLY A 175 5.45 6.89 10.61
CA GLY A 175 5.48 5.73 9.70
C GLY A 175 4.15 5.40 9.03
N VAL A 176 3.14 6.27 9.12
CA VAL A 176 1.83 6.11 8.45
C VAL A 176 1.64 7.23 7.43
N GLN A 177 1.04 6.92 6.29
CA GLN A 177 0.79 7.87 5.19
C GLN A 177 -0.69 7.84 4.79
N TYR A 178 -1.26 8.97 4.37
CA TYR A 178 -2.59 9.05 3.77
C TYR A 178 -2.44 9.36 2.28
N LEU A 179 -3.03 8.53 1.43
CA LEU A 179 -3.03 8.70 -0.03
C LEU A 179 -4.44 8.86 -0.64
N GLY A 180 -5.47 8.80 0.20
CA GLY A 180 -6.87 8.76 -0.23
C GLY A 180 -7.67 7.74 0.55
N SER A 181 -8.95 7.60 0.18
CA SER A 181 -9.87 6.61 0.72
C SER A 181 -10.42 5.74 -0.41
N LEU A 182 -10.61 4.44 -0.13
CA LEU A 182 -11.16 3.47 -1.09
C LEU A 182 -12.69 3.59 -1.21
N ILE A 183 -13.31 4.25 -0.24
CA ILE A 183 -14.73 4.61 -0.25
C ILE A 183 -14.85 6.13 -0.20
N PRO A 184 -15.67 6.76 -1.05
CA PRO A 184 -15.94 8.18 -0.94
C PRO A 184 -16.41 8.51 0.47
N LEU A 185 -15.58 9.30 1.16
CA LEU A 185 -15.90 9.82 2.47
C LEU A 185 -16.80 11.03 2.25
N ASN A 186 -18.11 10.87 2.34
CA ASN A 186 -19.01 12.00 2.56
C ASN A 186 -18.79 12.49 3.99
N LEU A 187 -17.66 13.17 4.20
CA LEU A 187 -17.39 13.89 5.43
C LEU A 187 -17.93 15.29 5.24
N GLU A 188 -19.18 15.49 5.65
CA GLU A 188 -19.58 16.81 6.11
C GLU A 188 -18.71 17.14 7.33
N PRO A 189 -17.90 18.22 7.30
CA PRO A 189 -17.15 18.63 8.47
C PRO A 189 -18.11 19.27 9.47
N GLY A 190 -18.68 18.44 10.36
CA GLY A 190 -19.41 18.87 11.55
C GLY A 190 -20.94 18.82 11.42
N ALA A 191 -21.52 17.80 12.06
CA ALA A 191 -22.88 17.81 12.59
C ALA A 191 -22.87 17.05 13.93
#